data_AF-A0A7D7QXK8-F1
#
_entry.id   AF-A0A7D7QXK8-F1
#
_cell.length_a   1.000
_cell.length_b   1.000
_cell.length_c   1.000
_cell.angle_alpha   90.00
_cell.angle_beta   90.00
_cell.angle_gamma   90.00
#
_symmetry.space_group_name_H-M   'P 1'
#
loop_
_entity.id
_entity.type
_entity.pdbx_description
1 polymer ?
#
loop_
_entity_poly.entity_id
_entity_poly.type
_entity_poly.pdbx_seq_one_letter_code
_entity_poly.pdbx_strand_id
1 'polypeptide(L)'
;MNKQLLEESLVLVDLPDSGLTVRFYEILFDRYPAVQPMFQRDTRVQAEMLRTAVVSVLDHLDDAEWLTTNLHALGRRHADLGVTRPMYTAVAECMIAAMSEIGGDSWTPSMTDAWGEALGAVATIMLDGYPDEIATDGLAADVVPTDDRATEDRATEDRETEERETGAA
;
A
#
# COMPACT_ATOMS: atom_id res chain seq x y z
N MET A 1 8.88 -0.38 23.62
CA MET A 1 9.46 -1.46 22.80
C MET A 1 10.65 -2.11 23.47
N ASN A 2 10.59 -3.44 23.70
CA ASN A 2 11.66 -4.22 24.34
C ASN A 2 12.58 -4.86 23.28
N LYS A 3 13.67 -4.16 22.91
CA LYS A 3 14.61 -4.59 21.87
C LYS A 3 15.25 -5.95 22.15
N GLN A 4 15.70 -6.19 23.37
CA GLN A 4 16.32 -7.46 23.74
C GLN A 4 15.38 -8.65 23.53
N LEU A 5 14.10 -8.50 23.92
CA LEU A 5 13.12 -9.56 23.73
C LEU A 5 12.83 -9.85 22.24
N LEU A 6 12.86 -8.81 21.38
CA LEU A 6 12.71 -8.96 19.94
C LEU A 6 13.91 -9.72 19.33
N GLU A 7 15.14 -9.38 19.74
CA GLU A 7 16.35 -10.06 19.28
C GLU A 7 16.39 -11.53 19.73
N GLU A 8 16.14 -11.80 21.01
CA GLU A 8 16.10 -13.16 21.57
C GLU A 8 15.04 -14.04 20.88
N SER A 9 13.85 -13.47 20.68
CA SER A 9 12.75 -14.19 20.02
C SER A 9 12.99 -14.37 18.52
N LEU A 10 13.71 -13.47 17.85
CA LEU A 10 14.10 -13.66 16.45
C LEU A 10 15.10 -14.83 16.31
N VAL A 11 16.09 -14.92 17.21
CA VAL A 11 17.04 -16.04 17.24
C VAL A 11 16.33 -17.38 17.47
N LEU A 12 15.31 -17.39 18.34
CA LEU A 12 14.51 -18.58 18.60
C LEU A 12 13.83 -19.14 17.34
N VAL A 13 13.46 -18.27 16.40
CA VAL A 13 12.69 -18.62 15.20
C VAL A 13 13.51 -18.53 13.90
N ASP A 14 14.82 -18.27 13.97
CA ASP A 14 15.72 -18.17 12.81
C ASP A 14 16.02 -19.57 12.26
N LEU A 15 15.16 -20.03 11.35
CA LEU A 15 15.30 -21.30 10.65
C LEU A 15 16.20 -21.16 9.42
N PRO A 16 16.99 -22.21 9.06
CA PRO A 16 17.73 -22.26 7.80
C PRO A 16 16.83 -22.05 6.57
N ASP A 17 17.45 -21.66 5.44
CA ASP A 17 16.79 -21.51 4.14
C ASP A 17 15.54 -20.59 4.14
N SER A 18 15.57 -19.56 4.98
CA SER A 18 14.45 -18.61 5.18
C SER A 18 13.17 -19.29 5.69
N GLY A 19 13.29 -20.37 6.47
CA GLY A 19 12.16 -21.21 6.90
C GLY A 19 11.05 -20.46 7.64
N LEU A 20 11.39 -19.46 8.47
CA LEU A 20 10.40 -18.57 9.09
C LEU A 20 9.54 -17.90 8.04
N THR A 21 10.18 -17.30 7.04
CA THR A 21 9.47 -16.50 6.06
C THR A 21 8.67 -17.38 5.09
N VAL A 22 9.16 -18.58 4.78
CA VAL A 22 8.38 -19.60 4.05
C VAL A 22 7.10 -19.91 4.82
N ARG A 23 7.22 -20.21 6.13
CA ARG A 23 6.05 -20.52 6.96
C ARG A 23 5.07 -19.34 7.04
N PHE A 24 5.59 -18.13 7.16
CA PHE A 24 4.79 -16.90 7.10
C PHE A 24 3.96 -16.81 5.81
N TYR A 25 4.56 -17.06 4.64
CA TYR A 25 3.83 -17.00 3.36
C TYR A 25 2.76 -18.09 3.24
N GLU A 26 3.03 -19.29 3.75
CA GLU A 26 2.01 -20.36 3.82
C GLU A 26 0.79 -19.89 4.61
N ILE A 27 0.99 -19.33 5.81
CA ILE A 27 -0.09 -18.83 6.67
C ILE A 27 -0.80 -17.64 6.02
N LEU A 28 -0.06 -16.71 5.42
CA LEU A 28 -0.62 -15.52 4.78
C LEU A 28 -1.54 -15.90 3.61
N PHE A 29 -1.11 -16.81 2.74
CA PHE A 29 -1.92 -17.20 1.58
C PHE A 29 -3.08 -18.12 1.93
N ASP A 30 -2.98 -18.90 3.01
CA ASP A 30 -4.09 -19.67 3.55
C ASP A 30 -5.20 -18.76 4.09
N ARG A 31 -4.83 -17.77 4.92
CA ARG A 31 -5.80 -16.86 5.57
C ARG A 31 -6.29 -15.73 4.66
N TYR A 32 -5.42 -15.23 3.80
CA TYR A 32 -5.67 -14.07 2.94
C TYR A 32 -5.34 -14.37 1.47
N PRO A 33 -6.00 -15.34 0.83
CA PRO A 33 -5.68 -15.75 -0.55
C PRO A 33 -5.75 -14.59 -1.56
N ALA A 34 -6.55 -13.56 -1.29
CA ALA A 34 -6.67 -12.37 -2.13
C ALA A 34 -5.37 -11.56 -2.28
N VAL A 35 -4.40 -11.70 -1.35
CA VAL A 35 -3.11 -11.00 -1.45
C VAL A 35 -2.11 -11.75 -2.33
N GLN A 36 -2.30 -13.06 -2.55
CA GLN A 36 -1.39 -13.91 -3.31
C GLN A 36 -1.02 -13.36 -4.70
N PRO A 37 -1.95 -12.76 -5.49
CA PRO A 37 -1.62 -12.16 -6.78
C PRO A 37 -0.66 -10.96 -6.70
N MET A 38 -0.41 -10.39 -5.53
CA MET A 38 0.60 -9.34 -5.31
C MET A 38 2.01 -9.91 -5.19
N PHE A 39 2.14 -11.21 -4.88
CA PHE A 39 3.41 -11.89 -4.61
C PHE A 39 3.87 -12.77 -5.80
N GLN A 40 3.79 -12.25 -7.03
CA GLN A 40 4.12 -13.01 -8.26
C GLN A 40 5.62 -13.28 -8.47
N ARG A 41 6.49 -12.70 -7.64
CA ARG A 41 7.94 -12.98 -7.66
C ARG A 41 8.25 -14.24 -6.85
N ASP A 42 9.43 -14.81 -7.08
CA ASP A 42 9.91 -15.96 -6.31
C ASP A 42 9.80 -15.69 -4.80
N THR A 43 8.97 -16.48 -4.12
CA THR A 43 8.68 -16.38 -2.69
C THR A 43 9.96 -16.45 -1.85
N ARG A 44 11.00 -17.16 -2.30
CA ARG A 44 12.29 -17.22 -1.60
C ARG A 44 13.04 -15.90 -1.63
N VAL A 45 13.03 -15.20 -2.78
CA VAL A 45 13.64 -13.87 -2.89
C VAL A 45 12.89 -12.88 -2.01
N GLN A 46 11.56 -12.93 -2.04
CA GLN A 46 10.73 -12.08 -1.17
C GLN A 46 10.92 -12.43 0.31
N ALA A 47 11.18 -13.70 0.61
CA ALA A 47 11.46 -14.16 1.96
C ALA A 47 12.76 -13.58 2.52
N GLU A 48 13.82 -13.57 1.71
CA GLU A 48 15.10 -12.99 2.11
C GLU A 48 15.04 -11.47 2.24
N MET A 49 14.32 -10.80 1.32
CA MET A 49 14.07 -9.36 1.42
C MET A 49 13.34 -9.00 2.71
N LEU A 50 12.31 -9.77 3.09
CA LEU A 50 11.56 -9.54 4.32
C LEU A 50 12.42 -9.79 5.56
N ARG A 51 13.20 -10.89 5.59
CA ARG A 51 14.15 -11.15 6.68
C ARG A 51 15.14 -10.01 6.85
N THR A 52 15.75 -9.56 5.75
CA THR A 52 16.69 -8.42 5.76
C THR A 52 16.04 -7.15 6.28
N ALA A 53 14.80 -6.86 5.86
CA ALA A 53 14.07 -5.68 6.32
C ALA A 53 13.78 -5.74 7.83
N VAL A 54 13.33 -6.89 8.35
CA VAL A 54 13.07 -7.09 9.78
C VAL A 54 14.34 -6.91 10.60
N VAL A 55 15.44 -7.55 10.21
CA VAL A 55 16.74 -7.40 10.89
C VAL A 55 17.20 -5.95 10.88
N SER A 56 17.12 -5.27 9.73
CA SER A 56 17.54 -3.88 9.61
C SER A 56 16.74 -2.94 10.51
N VAL A 57 15.42 -3.17 10.64
CA VAL A 57 14.57 -2.42 11.57
C VAL A 57 15.00 -2.66 13.01
N LEU A 58 15.26 -3.92 13.40
CA LEU A 58 15.71 -4.25 14.75
C LEU A 58 17.05 -3.58 15.10
N ASP A 59 18.00 -3.59 14.17
CA ASP A 59 19.31 -2.96 14.35
C ASP A 59 19.18 -1.44 14.60
N HIS A 60 18.20 -0.79 13.98
CA HIS A 60 17.99 0.65 14.01
C HIS A 60 16.80 1.10 14.88
N LEU A 61 16.30 0.26 15.80
CA LEU A 61 15.14 0.64 16.64
C LEU A 61 15.33 1.94 17.44
N ASP A 62 16.58 2.28 17.75
CA ASP A 62 16.95 3.47 18.51
C ASP A 62 17.32 4.67 17.61
N ASP A 63 17.28 4.51 16.28
CA ASP A 63 17.62 5.52 15.29
C ASP A 63 16.36 6.02 14.56
N ALA A 64 15.71 7.01 15.16
CA ALA A 64 14.48 7.59 14.63
C ALA A 64 14.64 8.22 13.23
N GLU A 65 15.80 8.79 12.92
CA GLU A 65 16.06 9.42 11.62
C GLU A 65 16.19 8.36 10.52
N TRP A 66 16.93 7.29 10.81
CA TRP A 66 17.04 6.16 9.90
C TRP A 66 15.69 5.50 9.67
N LEU A 67 14.92 5.23 10.74
CA LEU A 67 13.61 4.60 10.64
C LEU A 67 12.67 5.44 9.79
N THR A 68 12.54 6.73 10.08
CA THR A 68 11.67 7.64 9.32
C THR A 68 12.06 7.66 7.84
N THR A 69 13.34 7.89 7.54
CA THR A 69 13.81 8.03 6.16
C THR A 69 13.60 6.76 5.34
N ASN A 70 14.00 5.61 5.88
CA ASN A 70 13.97 4.34 5.15
C ASN A 70 12.57 3.75 5.10
N LEU A 71 11.81 3.79 6.20
CA LEU A 71 10.44 3.24 6.22
C LEU A 71 9.46 4.13 5.45
N HIS A 72 9.65 5.46 5.40
CA HIS A 72 8.84 6.30 4.49
C HIS A 72 9.10 5.93 3.02
N ALA A 73 10.37 5.75 2.65
CA ALA A 73 10.72 5.33 1.29
C ALA A 73 10.16 3.96 0.94
N LEU A 74 10.17 3.03 1.89
CA LEU A 74 9.56 1.71 1.73
C LEU A 74 8.03 1.80 1.66
N GLY A 75 7.42 2.68 2.45
CA GLY A 75 5.99 2.98 2.44
C GLY A 75 5.50 3.45 1.08
N ARG A 76 6.19 4.41 0.44
CA ARG A 76 5.86 4.85 -0.93
C ARG A 76 5.84 3.69 -1.93
N ARG A 77 6.83 2.80 -1.86
CA ARG A 77 6.87 1.61 -2.73
C ARG A 77 5.70 0.65 -2.46
N HIS A 78 5.25 0.53 -1.20
CA HIS A 78 4.08 -0.27 -0.85
C HIS A 78 2.79 0.37 -1.35
N ALA A 79 2.68 1.70 -1.30
CA ALA A 79 1.58 2.44 -1.89
C ALA A 79 1.50 2.21 -3.41
N ASP A 80 2.63 2.27 -4.13
CA ASP A 80 2.71 2.01 -5.57
C ASP A 80 2.23 0.58 -5.96
N LEU A 81 2.36 -0.38 -5.03
CA LEU A 81 1.91 -1.76 -5.18
C LEU A 81 0.45 -1.97 -4.78
N GLY A 82 -0.25 -0.92 -4.33
CA GLY A 82 -1.64 -0.98 -3.87
C GLY A 82 -1.82 -1.65 -2.51
N VAL A 83 -0.78 -1.70 -1.67
CA VAL A 83 -0.86 -2.26 -0.33
C VAL A 83 -1.68 -1.32 0.56
N THR A 84 -2.70 -1.86 1.22
CA THR A 84 -3.64 -1.10 2.05
C THR A 84 -3.34 -1.26 3.54
N ARG A 85 -3.85 -0.36 4.39
CA ARG A 85 -3.73 -0.47 5.86
C ARG A 85 -4.17 -1.84 6.42
N PRO A 86 -5.33 -2.42 6.00
CA PRO A 86 -5.72 -3.76 6.46
C PRO A 86 -4.72 -4.87 6.09
N MET A 87 -3.98 -4.73 4.98
CA MET A 87 -2.96 -5.71 4.58
C MET A 87 -1.76 -5.69 5.54
N TYR A 88 -1.40 -4.55 6.12
CA TYR A 88 -0.37 -4.50 7.18
C TYR A 88 -0.79 -5.28 8.42
N THR A 89 -2.06 -5.15 8.83
CA THR A 89 -2.60 -5.93 9.95
C THR A 89 -2.55 -7.42 9.66
N ALA A 90 -2.97 -7.85 8.46
CA ALA A 90 -2.91 -9.24 8.01
C ALA A 90 -1.48 -9.80 8.01
N VAL A 91 -0.51 -9.02 7.53
CA VAL A 91 0.91 -9.40 7.56
C VAL A 91 1.42 -9.54 8.99
N ALA A 92 1.09 -8.59 9.87
CA ALA A 92 1.56 -8.61 11.25
C ALA A 92 1.05 -9.84 12.01
N GLU A 93 -0.25 -10.15 11.91
CA GLU A 93 -0.81 -11.33 12.58
C GLU A 93 -0.27 -12.65 12.02
N CYS A 94 -0.05 -12.75 10.70
CA CYS A 94 0.48 -13.97 10.08
C CYS A 94 1.96 -14.18 10.44
N MET A 95 2.74 -13.10 10.55
CA MET A 95 4.14 -13.16 10.97
C MET A 95 4.24 -13.64 12.43
N ILE A 96 3.45 -13.05 13.33
CA ILE A 96 3.40 -13.48 14.74
C ILE A 96 2.92 -14.93 14.85
N ALA A 97 1.93 -15.34 14.05
CA ALA A 97 1.50 -16.74 14.03
C ALA A 97 2.63 -17.69 13.60
N ALA A 98 3.38 -17.35 12.54
CA ALA A 98 4.52 -18.15 12.09
C ALA A 98 5.60 -18.26 13.18
N MET A 99 5.96 -17.14 13.81
CA MET A 99 6.95 -17.12 14.89
C MET A 99 6.48 -17.92 16.11
N SER A 100 5.19 -17.81 16.48
CA SER A 100 4.60 -18.58 17.57
C SER A 100 4.57 -20.08 17.30
N GLU A 101 4.26 -20.50 16.07
CA GLU A 101 4.28 -21.91 15.67
C GLU A 101 5.70 -22.49 15.71
N ILE A 102 6.68 -21.74 15.23
CA ILE A 102 8.10 -22.18 15.20
C ILE A 102 8.71 -22.20 16.61
N GLY A 103 8.45 -21.16 17.41
CA GLY A 103 8.98 -21.04 18.76
C GLY A 103 8.35 -22.01 19.77
N GLY A 104 7.17 -22.55 19.47
CA GLY A 104 6.49 -23.58 20.27
C GLY A 104 6.39 -23.19 21.74
N ASP A 105 6.75 -24.11 22.64
CA ASP A 105 6.71 -23.91 24.09
C ASP A 105 7.64 -22.79 24.59
N SER A 106 8.65 -22.42 23.79
CA SER A 106 9.57 -21.31 24.12
C SER A 106 9.00 -19.94 23.70
N TRP A 107 7.95 -19.91 22.88
CA TRP A 107 7.30 -18.66 22.49
C TRP A 107 6.35 -18.18 23.58
N THR A 108 6.57 -16.97 24.07
CA THR A 108 5.82 -16.43 25.22
C THR A 108 4.80 -15.38 24.80
N PRO A 109 3.72 -15.15 25.59
CA PRO A 109 2.79 -14.04 25.34
C PRO A 109 3.50 -12.68 25.27
N SER A 110 4.53 -12.45 26.07
CA SER A 110 5.34 -11.22 26.00
C SER A 110 6.07 -11.03 24.67
N MET A 111 6.48 -12.11 24.00
CA MET A 111 7.07 -12.02 22.66
C MET A 111 6.01 -11.62 21.64
N THR A 112 4.81 -12.20 21.72
CA THR A 112 3.66 -11.78 20.89
C THR A 112 3.36 -10.29 21.04
N ASP A 113 3.27 -9.80 22.28
CA ASP A 113 2.97 -8.39 22.56
C ASP A 113 4.08 -7.47 22.03
N ALA A 114 5.35 -7.84 22.25
CA ALA A 114 6.50 -7.06 21.77
C ALA A 114 6.54 -6.97 20.24
N TRP A 115 6.31 -8.09 19.53
CA TRP A 115 6.23 -8.10 18.08
C TRP A 115 5.02 -7.34 17.54
N GLY A 116 3.88 -7.39 18.24
CA GLY A 116 2.71 -6.59 17.92
C GLY A 116 2.99 -5.08 17.98
N GLU A 117 3.67 -4.63 19.05
CA GLU A 117 4.11 -3.24 19.20
C GLU A 117 5.07 -2.84 18.07
N ALA A 118 6.10 -3.67 17.81
CA ALA A 118 7.12 -3.39 16.81
C ALA A 118 6.55 -3.32 15.38
N LEU A 119 5.78 -4.32 14.98
CA LEU A 119 5.17 -4.37 13.64
C LEU A 119 4.13 -3.26 13.45
N GLY A 120 3.38 -2.92 14.50
CA GLY A 120 2.45 -1.78 14.49
C GLY A 120 3.16 -0.44 14.32
N ALA A 121 4.28 -0.24 15.01
CA ALA A 121 5.10 0.97 14.88
C ALA A 121 5.68 1.10 13.46
N VAL A 122 6.25 0.01 12.91
CA VAL A 122 6.76 -0.02 11.54
C VAL A 122 5.66 0.28 10.53
N ALA A 123 4.51 -0.36 10.65
CA ALA A 123 3.37 -0.14 9.76
C ALA A 123 2.90 1.33 9.81
N THR A 124 2.89 1.94 11.00
CA THR A 124 2.53 3.35 11.18
C THR A 124 3.49 4.27 10.41
N ILE A 125 4.80 4.11 10.63
CA ILE A 125 5.82 4.93 9.94
C ILE A 125 5.76 4.72 8.42
N MET A 126 5.57 3.48 7.96
CA MET A 126 5.44 3.21 6.53
C MET A 126 4.20 3.90 5.93
N LEU A 127 3.06 3.86 6.64
CA LEU A 127 1.81 4.49 6.21
C LEU A 127 1.93 6.02 6.20
N ASP A 128 2.68 6.61 7.12
CA ASP A 128 2.98 8.06 7.12
C ASP A 128 3.82 8.48 5.90
N GLY A 129 4.54 7.52 5.29
CA GLY A 129 5.25 7.72 4.04
C GLY A 129 4.39 7.62 2.78
N TYR A 130 3.12 7.23 2.88
CA TYR A 130 2.24 7.13 1.72
C TYR A 130 2.03 8.53 1.11
N PRO A 131 1.84 8.65 -0.21
CA PRO A 131 1.40 9.92 -0.77
C PRO A 131 0.06 10.27 -0.11
N ASP A 132 -0.09 11.53 0.30
CA ASP A 132 -1.41 12.07 0.60
C ASP A 132 -2.29 11.72 -0.59
N GLU A 133 -3.44 11.08 -0.36
CA GLU A 133 -4.47 11.04 -1.38
C GLU A 133 -4.67 12.50 -1.77
N ILE A 134 -4.25 12.88 -2.99
CA ILE A 134 -4.66 14.16 -3.54
C ILE A 134 -6.16 14.12 -3.39
N ALA A 135 -6.70 15.04 -2.57
CA ALA A 135 -8.11 15.35 -2.49
C ALA A 135 -8.56 15.60 -3.93
N THR A 136 -8.99 14.54 -4.60
CA THR A 136 -9.61 14.59 -5.91
C THR A 136 -11.07 14.90 -5.64
N ASP A 137 -11.27 16.06 -5.03
CA ASP A 137 -12.55 16.69 -4.84
C ASP A 137 -12.26 18.20 -4.94
N GLY A 138 -12.26 18.73 -6.16
CA GLY A 138 -12.07 20.18 -6.32
C GLY A 138 -11.66 20.74 -7.68
N LEU A 139 -11.31 19.95 -8.70
CA LEU A 139 -10.96 20.51 -10.03
C LEU A 139 -11.57 19.68 -11.18
N ALA A 140 -12.89 19.63 -11.20
CA ALA A 140 -13.66 19.42 -12.42
C ALA A 140 -14.79 20.47 -12.48
N ALA A 141 -14.42 21.74 -12.61
CA ALA A 141 -15.33 22.75 -13.12
C ALA A 141 -14.53 23.86 -13.80
N ASP A 142 -14.80 24.01 -15.09
CA ASP A 142 -14.55 25.18 -15.93
C ASP A 142 -13.14 25.41 -16.47
N VAL A 143 -12.74 24.54 -17.41
CA VAL A 143 -12.05 25.01 -18.62
C VAL A 143 -13.03 24.83 -19.78
N VAL A 144 -13.80 25.88 -20.07
CA VAL A 144 -14.37 26.04 -21.41
C VAL A 144 -13.22 26.33 -22.36
N PRO A 145 -12.96 25.50 -23.38
CA PRO A 145 -12.07 25.90 -24.45
C PRO A 145 -12.81 26.97 -25.27
N THR A 146 -12.35 28.21 -25.21
CA THR A 146 -12.73 29.24 -26.19
C THR A 146 -12.18 28.79 -27.54
N ASP A 147 -13.04 28.23 -28.38
CA ASP A 147 -12.76 28.00 -29.79
C ASP A 147 -12.77 29.36 -30.51
N ASP A 148 -11.56 29.83 -30.77
CA ASP A 148 -11.27 30.89 -31.72
C ASP A 148 -11.24 30.24 -33.11
N ARG A 149 -12.36 30.38 -33.86
CA ARG A 149 -12.42 30.49 -35.34
C ARG A 149 -13.87 30.47 -35.87
N ALA A 150 -14.40 31.64 -36.20
CA ALA A 150 -15.35 31.80 -37.31
C ALA A 150 -15.19 33.18 -37.93
N THR A 151 -14.41 33.22 -39.00
CA THR A 151 -14.41 34.29 -40.01
C THR A 151 -15.70 34.25 -40.83
N GLU A 152 -16.23 35.45 -41.09
CA GLU A 152 -17.09 35.84 -42.23
C GLU A 152 -18.50 35.24 -42.30
N ASP A 153 -19.53 36.07 -42.14
CA ASP A 153 -20.16 36.73 -43.30
C ASP A 153 -21.15 37.81 -42.83
N ARG A 154 -21.11 38.98 -43.48
CA ARG A 154 -22.03 40.09 -43.26
C ARG A 154 -22.83 40.29 -44.53
N ALA A 155 -24.13 40.51 -44.30
CA ALA A 155 -25.14 41.06 -45.20
C ALA A 155 -25.92 40.03 -46.02
N THR A 156 -27.21 39.95 -45.74
CA THR A 156 -28.23 40.26 -46.74
C THR A 156 -29.52 40.67 -46.04
N GLU A 157 -30.06 41.79 -46.51
CA GLU A 157 -31.32 42.40 -46.11
C GLU A 157 -32.49 41.52 -46.56
N ASP A 158 -33.46 41.28 -45.68
CA ASP A 158 -34.75 40.70 -46.06
C ASP A 158 -35.82 41.80 -46.02
N ARG A 159 -36.31 42.15 -47.20
CA ARG A 159 -37.37 43.13 -47.44
C ARG A 159 -38.39 42.49 -48.37
N GLU A 160 -39.62 42.35 -47.86
CA GLU A 160 -40.93 42.36 -48.58
C GLU A 160 -41.10 41.29 -49.69
N THR A 161 -42.22 40.61 -49.94
CA THR A 161 -43.64 40.60 -49.56
C THR A 161 -44.26 39.47 -50.41
N GLU A 162 -45.45 38.98 -50.01
CA GLU A 162 -46.47 38.41 -50.93
C GLU A 162 -46.14 37.04 -51.61
N GLU A 163 -47.03 36.08 -51.83
CA GLU A 163 -48.47 35.92 -51.62
C GLU A 163 -48.84 34.47 -52.02
N ARG A 164 -50.03 34.00 -51.60
CA ARG A 164 -50.84 32.87 -52.13
C ARG A 164 -50.56 31.46 -51.57
N GLU A 165 -51.48 30.89 -50.77
CA GLU A 165 -52.74 30.20 -51.20
C GLU A 165 -52.40 29.04 -52.17
N THR A 166 -52.55 27.75 -51.85
CA THR A 166 -53.73 26.96 -51.42
C THR A 166 -53.22 25.51 -51.33
N GLY A 167 -53.65 24.64 -50.41
CA GLY A 167 -54.90 23.88 -50.53
C GLY A 167 -54.63 22.38 -50.73
N ALA A 168 -54.85 21.62 -49.65
CA ALA A 168 -55.25 20.21 -49.49
C ALA A 168 -55.11 19.17 -50.62
N ALA A 169 -54.65 17.98 -50.17
CA ALA A 169 -55.15 16.60 -50.40
C ALA A 169 -54.10 15.63 -50.95
#